data_AF-A0A4C1VWY0-F1
#
_entry.id   AF-A0A4C1VWY0-F1
#
_cell.length_a   1.000
_cell.length_b   1.000
_cell.length_c   1.000
_cell.angle_alpha   90.00
_cell.angle_beta   90.00
_cell.angle_gamma   90.00
#
_symmetry.space_group_name_H-M   'P 1'
#
loop_
_entity.id
_entity.type
_entity.pdbx_description
1 polymer ?
#
loop_
_entity_poly.entity_id
_entity_poly.type
_entity_poly.pdbx_seq_one_letter_code
_entity_poly.pdbx_strand_id
1 'polypeptide(L)'
;MAGDLDEDRIGTVSFALAYEAKDSSSNVLGLTVCESDRRRGEKRPIPAELKDEKYFERRRRNNQAAKKSRDARRMREDQIAWRACLLEQENASLRAHVAALRQETLALRGLLAARDAAPVASRPSAPAPAPAPTSTTPD
;
A
#
# COMPACT_ATOMS: atom_id res chain seq x y z
N MET A 1 -13.13 -28.55 20.40
CA MET A 1 -13.68 -28.43 19.03
C MET A 1 -14.63 -27.23 19.02
N ALA A 2 -14.07 -26.03 18.81
CA ALA A 2 -14.81 -24.79 18.64
C ALA A 2 -14.09 -24.03 17.52
N GLY A 3 -14.86 -23.55 16.55
CA GLY A 3 -14.47 -23.36 15.18
C GLY A 3 -13.35 -22.37 14.93
N ASP A 4 -12.45 -22.77 14.03
CA ASP A 4 -11.70 -21.88 13.16
C ASP A 4 -12.68 -20.92 12.46
N LEU A 5 -12.54 -19.63 12.74
CA LEU A 5 -13.17 -18.58 11.96
C LEU A 5 -12.08 -17.87 11.15
N ASP A 6 -11.94 -18.32 9.92
CA ASP A 6 -11.29 -17.62 8.82
C ASP A 6 -11.83 -16.18 8.70
N GLU A 7 -11.02 -15.20 9.07
CA GLU A 7 -11.23 -13.79 8.68
C GLU A 7 -10.24 -13.35 7.58
N ASP A 8 -9.87 -14.25 6.67
CA ASP A 8 -9.18 -13.95 5.41
C ASP A 8 -10.14 -13.47 4.29
N ARG A 9 -11.14 -12.66 4.66
CA ARG A 9 -12.11 -12.09 3.70
C ARG A 9 -12.35 -10.60 3.94
N ILE A 10 -11.31 -9.79 3.72
CA ILE A 10 -11.51 -8.47 3.15
C ILE A 10 -10.89 -8.50 1.76
N GLY A 11 -11.79 -8.56 0.79
CA GLY A 11 -11.50 -8.98 -0.57
C GLY A 11 -10.46 -8.12 -1.26
N THR A 12 -9.73 -8.81 -2.13
CA THR A 12 -9.30 -8.33 -3.44
C THR A 12 -10.44 -7.57 -4.13
N VAL A 13 -10.66 -6.32 -3.74
CA VAL A 13 -11.28 -5.33 -4.61
C VAL A 13 -10.17 -4.95 -5.58
N SER A 14 -10.13 -5.69 -6.68
CA SER A 14 -9.48 -5.29 -7.91
C SER A 14 -10.06 -3.94 -8.32
N PHE A 15 -9.50 -2.86 -7.79
CA PHE A 15 -9.74 -1.50 -8.27
C PHE A 15 -8.73 -1.25 -9.38
N ALA A 16 -9.05 -1.83 -10.54
CA ALA A 16 -8.43 -1.47 -11.80
C ALA A 16 -8.79 -0.01 -12.12
N LEU A 17 -8.06 0.94 -11.55
CA LEU A 17 -7.89 2.23 -12.21
C LEU A 17 -6.86 2.05 -13.30
N ALA A 18 -7.39 1.73 -14.48
CA ALA A 18 -6.84 2.15 -15.74
C ALA A 18 -6.68 3.69 -15.70
N TYR A 19 -5.52 4.15 -15.26
CA TYR A 19 -5.05 5.49 -15.59
C TYR A 19 -4.40 5.39 -16.97
N GLU A 20 -5.09 5.94 -17.98
CA GLU A 20 -4.66 5.85 -19.37
C GLU A 20 -3.29 6.48 -19.60
N ALA A 21 -2.49 5.74 -20.37
CA ALA A 21 -1.15 6.09 -20.79
C ALA A 21 -1.14 7.32 -21.71
N LYS A 22 -0.51 8.40 -21.28
CA LYS A 22 0.19 9.37 -22.15
C LYS A 22 1.42 9.94 -21.45
N ASP A 23 2.40 9.08 -21.20
CA ASP A 23 3.74 9.34 -21.73
C ASP A 23 4.51 8.03 -21.82
N SER A 24 5.28 7.89 -22.88
CA SER A 24 5.89 6.63 -23.30
C SER A 24 6.92 6.10 -22.27
N SER A 25 6.91 4.78 -22.07
CA SER A 25 7.86 3.95 -21.29
C SER A 25 7.65 3.81 -19.78
N SER A 26 6.51 3.24 -19.36
CA SER A 26 6.40 2.51 -18.09
C SER A 26 6.72 1.03 -18.29
N ASN A 27 7.97 0.63 -18.08
CA ASN A 27 8.32 -0.78 -17.92
C ASN A 27 8.23 -1.11 -16.43
N VAL A 28 7.06 -1.57 -16.00
CA VAL A 28 6.85 -2.19 -14.69
C VAL A 28 7.68 -3.47 -14.66
N LEU A 29 8.58 -3.59 -13.68
CA LEU A 29 9.55 -4.68 -13.51
C LEU A 29 10.66 -4.69 -14.59
N GLY A 30 11.77 -4.00 -14.30
CA GLY A 30 13.03 -4.07 -15.05
C GLY A 30 13.78 -5.41 -14.93
N LEU A 31 13.07 -6.52 -14.77
CA LEU A 31 13.52 -7.88 -15.08
C LEU A 31 12.95 -8.36 -16.43
N THR A 32 12.64 -7.43 -17.34
CA THR A 32 12.64 -7.77 -18.76
C THR A 32 14.09 -8.00 -19.15
N VAL A 33 14.49 -9.28 -19.15
CA VAL A 33 15.61 -9.77 -19.92
C VAL A 33 15.56 -9.05 -21.26
N CYS A 34 16.58 -8.24 -21.58
CA CYS A 34 16.79 -7.79 -22.94
C CYS A 34 17.07 -9.04 -23.75
N GLU A 35 16.01 -9.69 -24.24
CA GLU A 35 16.08 -10.92 -25.01
C GLU A 35 16.57 -10.57 -26.40
N SER A 36 17.88 -10.39 -26.44
CA SER A 36 18.77 -10.27 -27.59
C SER A 36 20.13 -10.03 -26.97
N ASP A 37 20.68 -11.07 -26.35
CA ASP A 37 22.10 -11.15 -26.05
C ASP A 37 22.83 -11.17 -27.41
N ARG A 38 22.88 -10.01 -28.07
CA ARG A 38 23.77 -9.77 -29.20
C ARG A 38 25.15 -9.85 -28.56
N ARG A 39 25.70 -11.06 -28.57
CA ARG A 39 27.04 -11.38 -28.08
C ARG A 39 27.92 -10.21 -28.45
N ARG A 40 28.30 -9.42 -27.43
CA ARG A 40 29.10 -8.22 -27.63
C ARG A 40 30.39 -8.71 -28.28
N GLY A 41 30.52 -8.49 -29.59
CA GLY A 41 31.62 -9.02 -30.38
C GLY A 41 32.96 -8.72 -29.73
N GLU A 42 33.93 -9.61 -29.90
CA GLU A 42 35.26 -9.45 -29.34
C GLU A 42 35.79 -8.05 -29.64
N LYS A 43 36.27 -7.38 -28.59
CA LYS A 43 36.80 -6.02 -28.68
C LYS A 43 38.14 -6.10 -29.40
N ARG A 44 38.15 -5.91 -30.71
CA ARG A 44 39.40 -5.73 -31.48
C ARG A 44 39.83 -4.27 -31.34
N PRO A 45 40.90 -3.97 -30.57
CA PRO A 45 41.41 -2.60 -30.49
C PRO A 45 41.89 -2.17 -31.87
N ILE A 46 41.55 -0.95 -32.27
CA ILE A 46 42.01 -0.38 -33.54
C ILE A 46 43.50 -0.05 -33.40
N PRO A 47 44.38 -0.59 -34.27
CA PRO A 47 45.81 -0.24 -34.33
C PRO A 47 46.06 1.26 -34.35
N ALA A 48 47.21 1.69 -33.84
CA ALA A 48 47.50 3.12 -33.72
C ALA A 48 47.58 3.82 -35.08
N GLU A 49 48.01 3.12 -36.14
CA GLU A 49 48.11 3.67 -37.48
C GLU A 49 46.75 3.92 -38.15
N LEU A 50 45.65 3.35 -37.61
CA LEU A 50 44.30 3.45 -38.16
C LEU A 50 43.39 4.41 -37.38
N LYS A 51 43.96 5.18 -36.44
CA LYS A 51 43.23 6.19 -35.66
C LYS A 51 43.18 7.51 -36.42
N ASP A 52 42.34 7.57 -37.43
CA ASP A 52 42.13 8.79 -38.23
C ASP A 52 41.23 9.80 -37.51
N GLU A 53 41.15 11.02 -38.05
CA GLU A 53 40.22 12.08 -37.61
C GLU A 53 38.78 11.56 -37.43
N LYS A 54 38.30 10.75 -38.39
CA LYS A 54 36.97 10.13 -38.37
C LYS A 54 36.77 9.18 -37.17
N TYR A 55 37.83 8.52 -36.69
CA TYR A 55 37.78 7.71 -35.48
C TYR A 55 37.64 8.58 -34.22
N PHE A 56 38.44 9.65 -34.12
CA PHE A 56 38.37 10.57 -32.98
C PHE A 56 36.99 11.24 -32.85
N GLU A 57 36.37 11.64 -33.95
CA GLU A 57 35.00 12.16 -33.94
C GLU A 57 33.99 11.13 -33.41
N ARG A 58 34.04 9.89 -33.90
CA ARG A 58 33.16 8.81 -33.41
C ARG A 58 33.37 8.56 -31.93
N ARG A 59 34.63 8.54 -31.47
CA ARG A 59 34.98 8.33 -30.06
C ARG A 59 34.45 9.46 -29.18
N ARG A 60 34.59 10.72 -29.63
CA ARG A 60 34.04 11.90 -28.95
C ARG A 60 32.52 11.82 -28.82
N ARG A 61 31.81 11.52 -29.92
CA ARG A 61 30.34 11.35 -29.90
C ARG A 61 29.89 10.19 -28.99
N ASN A 62 30.59 9.06 -29.02
CA ASN A 62 30.26 7.93 -28.15
C ASN A 62 30.46 8.23 -26.66
N ASN A 63 31.53 8.95 -26.30
CA ASN A 63 31.76 9.37 -24.91
C ASN A 63 30.67 10.34 -24.43
N GLN A 64 30.27 11.29 -25.27
CA GLN A 64 29.15 12.21 -24.96
C GLN A 64 27.84 11.43 -24.77
N ALA A 65 27.52 10.51 -25.67
CA ALA A 65 26.34 9.67 -25.56
C ALA A 65 26.35 8.78 -24.30
N ALA A 66 27.52 8.20 -23.97
CA ALA A 66 27.69 7.40 -22.76
C ALA A 66 27.48 8.23 -21.49
N LYS A 67 27.98 9.47 -21.45
CA LYS A 67 27.72 10.40 -20.34
C LYS A 67 26.23 10.70 -20.23
N LYS A 68 25.59 11.14 -21.31
CA LYS A 68 24.14 11.42 -21.34
C LYS A 68 23.30 10.22 -20.89
N SER A 69 23.67 9.01 -21.32
CA SER A 69 23.00 7.77 -20.91
C SER A 69 23.15 7.47 -19.42
N ARG A 70 24.34 7.71 -18.84
CA ARG A 70 24.58 7.56 -17.40
C ARG A 70 23.78 8.57 -16.60
N ASP A 71 23.78 9.83 -17.02
CA ASP A 71 23.06 10.91 -16.33
C ASP A 71 21.55 10.67 -16.37
N ALA A 72 21.01 10.24 -17.53
CA ALA A 72 19.60 9.87 -17.66
C ALA A 72 19.23 8.66 -16.78
N ARG A 73 20.13 7.68 -16.63
CA ARG A 73 19.91 6.56 -15.70
C ARG A 73 19.88 7.04 -14.25
N ARG A 74 20.88 7.81 -13.84
CA ARG A 74 20.97 8.36 -12.47
C ARG A 74 19.73 9.16 -12.11
N MET A 75 19.31 10.08 -12.98
CA MET A 75 18.11 10.87 -12.76
C MET A 75 16.85 10.00 -12.54
N ARG A 76 16.72 8.88 -13.27
CA ARG A 76 15.61 7.94 -13.04
C ARG A 76 15.73 7.22 -11.71
N GLU A 77 16.93 6.76 -11.36
CA GLU A 77 17.20 6.10 -10.07
C GLU A 77 16.92 7.06 -8.90
N ASP A 78 17.35 8.32 -9.01
CA ASP A 78 17.11 9.38 -8.02
C ASP A 78 15.61 9.68 -7.87
N GLN A 79 14.86 9.75 -8.98
CA GLN A 79 13.40 9.94 -8.95
C GLN A 79 12.69 8.77 -8.26
N ILE A 80 13.13 7.54 -8.53
CA ILE A 80 12.57 6.34 -7.89
C ILE A 80 12.87 6.37 -6.39
N ALA A 81 14.10 6.68 -6.00
CA ALA A 81 14.51 6.77 -4.60
C ALA A 81 13.71 7.84 -3.85
N TRP A 82 13.54 9.02 -4.45
CA TRP A 82 12.74 10.10 -3.86
C TRP A 82 11.27 9.70 -3.70
N ARG A 83 10.67 9.09 -4.74
CA ARG A 83 9.28 8.62 -4.69
C ARG A 83 9.08 7.54 -3.63
N ALA A 84 10.02 6.60 -3.50
CA ALA A 84 9.96 5.55 -2.48
C ALA A 84 9.99 6.15 -1.07
N CYS A 85 10.91 7.09 -0.81
CA CYS A 85 11.01 7.78 0.48
C CYS A 85 9.71 8.51 0.85
N LEU A 86 9.10 9.22 -0.11
CA LEU A 86 7.82 9.91 0.13
C LEU A 86 6.69 8.92 0.48
N LEU A 87 6.57 7.84 -0.29
CA LEU A 87 5.56 6.81 -0.05
C LEU A 87 5.77 6.10 1.29
N GLU A 88 7.01 5.86 1.70
CA GLU A 88 7.34 5.28 3.02
C GLU A 88 6.88 6.21 4.15
N GLN A 89 7.13 7.52 4.02
CA GLN A 89 6.68 8.53 4.98
C GLN A 89 5.15 8.59 5.07
N GLU A 90 4.46 8.66 3.93
CA GLU A 90 3.00 8.67 3.88
C GLU A 90 2.40 7.39 4.46
N ASN A 91 2.97 6.23 4.13
CA ASN A 91 2.51 4.95 4.66
C ASN A 91 2.66 4.87 6.17
N ALA A 92 3.79 5.33 6.71
CA ALA A 92 4.01 5.40 8.15
C ALA A 92 2.99 6.32 8.85
N SER A 93 2.72 7.49 8.28
CA SER A 93 1.71 8.43 8.76
C SER A 93 0.30 7.81 8.77
N LEU A 94 -0.10 7.18 7.67
CA LEU A 94 -1.39 6.51 7.56
C LEU A 94 -1.53 5.35 8.56
N ARG A 95 -0.47 4.55 8.76
CA ARG A 95 -0.46 3.49 9.77
C ARG A 95 -0.65 4.05 11.18
N ALA A 96 -0.02 5.18 11.50
CA ALA A 96 -0.19 5.84 12.79
C ALA A 96 -1.64 6.33 12.98
N HIS A 97 -2.24 6.96 11.98
CA HIS A 97 -3.65 7.39 12.04
C HIS A 97 -4.60 6.20 12.21
N VAL A 98 -4.41 5.11 11.47
CA VAL A 98 -5.22 3.89 11.59
C VAL A 98 -5.08 3.27 12.98
N ALA A 99 -3.86 3.24 13.54
CA ALA A 99 -3.63 2.73 14.87
C ALA A 99 -4.36 3.57 15.94
N ALA A 100 -4.30 4.90 15.85
CA ALA A 100 -5.00 5.81 16.76
C ALA A 100 -6.52 5.62 16.70
N LEU A 101 -7.11 5.61 15.50
CA LEU A 101 -8.54 5.39 15.33
C LEU A 101 -9.00 4.02 15.84
N ARG A 102 -8.18 2.97 15.65
CA ARG A 102 -8.45 1.64 16.21
C ARG A 102 -8.45 1.67 17.74
N GLN A 103 -7.49 2.36 18.36
CA GLN A 103 -7.43 2.51 19.82
C GLN A 103 -8.65 3.26 20.36
N GLU A 104 -9.06 4.36 19.72
CA GLU A 104 -10.27 5.11 20.08
C GLU A 104 -11.52 4.23 19.97
N THR A 105 -11.64 3.48 18.86
CA THR A 105 -12.76 2.56 18.65
C THR A 105 -12.83 1.48 19.72
N LEU A 106 -11.68 0.90 20.10
CA LEU A 106 -11.61 -0.09 21.17
C LEU A 106 -12.01 0.51 22.52
N ALA A 107 -11.54 1.71 22.84
CA ALA A 107 -11.89 2.41 24.07
C ALA A 107 -13.40 2.69 24.15
N LEU A 108 -14.00 3.22 23.08
CA LEU A 108 -15.44 3.49 23.02
C LEU A 108 -16.27 2.21 23.11
N ARG A 109 -15.87 1.13 22.43
CA ARG A 109 -16.53 -0.18 22.55
C ARG A 109 -16.46 -0.73 23.98
N GLY A 110 -15.32 -0.57 24.65
CA GLY A 110 -15.16 -0.96 26.06
C GLY A 110 -16.10 -0.18 26.99
N LEU A 111 -16.24 1.14 26.78
CA LEU A 111 -17.17 1.98 27.56
C LEU A 111 -18.63 1.59 27.33
N LEU A 112 -19.03 1.32 26.08
CA LEU A 112 -20.39 0.86 25.76
C LEU A 112 -20.68 -0.51 26.38
N ALA A 113 -19.75 -1.46 26.27
CA ALA A 113 -19.89 -2.77 26.90
C ALA A 113 -20.01 -2.68 28.43
N ALA A 114 -19.23 -1.81 29.07
CA ALA A 114 -19.32 -1.56 30.50
C ALA A 114 -20.68 -0.93 30.90
N ARG A 115 -21.24 -0.04 30.07
CA ARG A 115 -22.57 0.54 30.27
C ARG A 115 -23.66 -0.51 30.21
N ASP A 116 -23.62 -1.38 29.20
CA ASP A 116 -24.65 -2.38 28.95
C ASP A 116 -24.54 -3.57 29.92
N ALA A 117 -23.38 -3.76 30.56
CA ALA A 117 -23.15 -4.74 31.62
C ALA A 117 -23.55 -4.25 33.04
N ALA A 118 -23.89 -2.95 33.21
CA ALA A 118 -24.39 -2.46 34.49
C ALA A 118 -25.78 -3.09 34.77
N PRO A 119 -25.95 -3.86 35.86
CA PRO A 119 -27.22 -4.53 36.12
C PRO A 119 -28.32 -3.48 36.32
N VAL A 120 -29.51 -3.81 35.82
CA VAL A 120 -30.78 -3.05 35.83
C VAL A 120 -31.32 -2.77 37.26
N ALA A 121 -30.46 -2.65 38.26
CA ALA A 121 -30.78 -2.53 39.69
C ALA A 121 -31.45 -1.19 40.10
N SER A 122 -31.70 -0.27 39.17
CA SER A 122 -32.35 1.03 39.45
C SER A 122 -33.69 1.25 38.75
N ARG A 123 -34.30 0.24 38.11
CA ARG A 123 -35.71 0.34 37.71
C ARG A 123 -36.56 0.27 39.00
N PRO A 124 -37.25 1.35 39.42
CA PRO A 124 -38.18 1.24 40.54
C PRO A 124 -39.23 0.20 40.16
N SER A 125 -39.33 -0.86 40.95
CA SER A 125 -40.38 -1.86 40.81
C SER A 125 -41.72 -1.13 40.83
N ALA A 126 -42.49 -1.20 39.74
CA ALA A 126 -43.87 -0.76 39.76
C ALA A 126 -44.57 -1.44 40.96
N PRO A 127 -45.36 -0.71 41.77
CA PRO A 127 -46.03 -1.30 42.92
C PRO A 127 -46.96 -2.42 42.42
N ALA A 128 -46.89 -3.57 43.09
CA ALA A 128 -47.71 -4.74 42.76
C ALA A 128 -49.20 -4.35 42.65
N PRO A 129 -49.95 -4.87 41.66
CA PRO A 129 -51.38 -4.62 41.57
C PRO A 129 -52.06 -5.15 42.84
N ALA A 130 -52.82 -4.29 43.52
CA ALA A 130 -53.56 -4.64 44.73
C ALA A 130 -54.46 -5.88 44.48
N PRO A 131 -54.62 -6.78 45.46
CA PRO A 131 -55.51 -7.93 45.30
C PRO A 131 -56.95 -7.44 45.10
N ALA A 132 -57.58 -7.91 44.02
CA ALA A 132 -58.99 -7.63 43.73
C ALA A 132 -59.89 -8.07 44.90
N PRO A 133 -60.96 -7.33 45.23
CA PRO A 133 -61.89 -7.74 46.27
C PRO A 133 -62.62 -9.01 45.80
N THR A 134 -62.44 -10.10 46.54
CA THR A 134 -63.22 -11.33 46.37
C THR A 134 -64.67 -11.05 46.74
N SER A 135 -65.56 -11.08 45.75
CA SER A 135 -67.01 -11.07 45.95
C SER A 135 -67.45 -12.37 46.61
N THR A 136 -67.66 -12.33 47.92
CA THR A 136 -68.42 -13.35 48.65
C THR A 136 -69.91 -13.06 48.43
N THR A 137 -70.55 -13.86 47.57
CA THR A 137 -72.01 -13.91 47.45
C THR A 137 -72.53 -14.95 48.45
N PRO A 138 -73.39 -14.58 49.42
CA PRO A 138 -74.14 -15.57 50.20
C PRO A 138 -75.48 -15.91 49.51
N ASP A 139 -75.98 -17.10 49.86
CA ASP A 139 -77.19 -17.83 49.42
C ASP A 139 -78.39 -17.03 48.87
#